data_AF-A0A350PC57-F1
#
_entry.id   AF-A0A350PC57-F1
#
_cell.length_a   1.000
_cell.length_b   1.000
_cell.length_c   1.000
_cell.angle_alpha   90.00
_cell.angle_beta   90.00
_cell.angle_gamma   90.00
#
_symmetry.space_group_name_H-M   'P 1'
#
loop_
_entity.id
_entity.type
_entity.pdbx_description
1 polymer ?
#
loop_
_entity_poly.entity_id
_entity_poly.type
_entity_poly.pdbx_seq_one_letter_code
_entity_poly.pdbx_strand_id
1 'polypeptide(L)' 'NLQNRLIEFSISIIEVSEKLPKNYVGQHFSKQLIRSGTSPAFQQA' A
#
# COMPACT_ATOMS: atom_id res chain seq x y z
N ASN A 1 9.08 -13.41 -11.69
CA ASN A 1 7.92 -12.90 -12.46
C ASN A 1 7.60 -11.49 -11.94
N LEU A 2 7.36 -10.52 -12.83
CA LEU A 2 7.03 -9.14 -12.47
C LEU A 2 5.74 -9.05 -11.64
N GLN A 3 4.72 -9.87 -11.95
CA GLN A 3 3.45 -9.88 -11.23
C GLN A 3 3.63 -10.20 -9.74
N ASN A 4 4.39 -11.25 -9.42
CA ASN A 4 4.67 -11.62 -8.03
C ASN A 4 5.34 -10.46 -7.26
N ARG A 5 6.29 -9.75 -7.90
CA ARG A 5 6.96 -8.59 -7.28
C ARG A 5 5.99 -7.43 -7.02
N LEU A 6 4.99 -7.23 -7.88
CA LEU A 6 3.98 -6.20 -7.70
C LEU A 6 2.97 -6.56 -6.60
N ILE A 7 2.65 -7.84 -6.47
CA ILE A 7 1.83 -8.35 -5.36
C ILE A 7 2.59 -8.16 -4.03
N GLU A 8 3.85 -8.58 -3.95
CA GLU A 8 4.71 -8.40 -2.76
C GLU A 8 4.89 -6.92 -2.39
N PHE A 9 5.07 -6.05 -3.39
CA PHE A 9 5.13 -4.61 -3.18
C PHE A 9 3.83 -4.06 -2.58
N SER A 10 2.68 -4.50 -3.09
CA SER A 10 1.36 -4.06 -2.59
C SER A 10 1.12 -4.51 -1.15
N ILE A 11 1.51 -5.75 -0.80
CA ILE A 11 1.48 -6.26 0.57
C ILE A 11 2.37 -5.40 1.49
N SER A 12 3.59 -5.10 1.05
CA SER A 12 4.53 -4.27 1.82
C SER A 12 3.97 -2.88 2.12
N ILE A 13 3.27 -2.27 1.16
CA ILE A 13 2.62 -0.97 1.35
C ILE A 13 1.50 -1.04 2.40
N ILE A 14 0.70 -2.12 2.40
CA ILE A 14 -0.35 -2.33 3.39
C ILE A 14 0.27 -2.44 4.79
N GLU A 15 1.29 -3.30 4.96
CA GLU A 15 1.96 -3.49 6.25
C GLU A 15 2.59 -2.19 6.80
N VAL A 16 3.21 -1.39 5.93
CA VAL A 16 3.76 -0.08 6.31
C VAL A 16 2.63 0.87 6.73
N SER A 17 1.53 0.88 5.97
CA SER A 17 0.38 1.76 6.23
C SER A 17 -0.34 1.43 7.53
N GLU A 18 -0.34 0.16 7.96
CA GLU A 18 -0.92 -0.31 9.23
C GLU A 18 -0.06 0.06 10.45
N LYS A 19 1.26 0.19 10.27
CA LYS A 19 2.21 0.57 11.33
C LYS A 19 2.23 2.07 11.61
N LEU A 20 1.56 2.89 10.80
CA LEU A 20 1.53 4.34 10.99
C LEU A 20 0.77 4.74 12.27
N PRO A 21 1.21 5.80 12.97
CA PRO A 21 0.50 6.31 14.14
C PRO A 21 -0.96 6.64 13.83
N LYS A 22 -1.88 6.32 14.73
CA LYS A 22 -3.33 6.58 14.57
C LYS A 22 -3.72 8.06 14.75
N ASN A 23 -2.80 8.99 14.53
CA ASN A 23 -3.08 10.42 14.52
C ASN A 23 -3.52 10.89 13.13
N TYR A 24 -3.99 12.14 13.04
CA TYR A 24 -4.49 12.71 11.78
C TYR A 24 -3.50 12.56 10.61
N VAL A 25 -2.22 12.85 10.87
CA VAL A 25 -1.15 12.82 9.88
C VAL A 25 -0.89 11.39 9.40
N GLY A 26 -0.76 10.43 10.33
CA GLY A 26 -0.55 9.03 10.01
C GLY A 26 -1.73 8.41 9.26
N GLN A 27 -2.97 8.75 9.62
CA GLN A 27 -4.16 8.33 8.87
C GLN A 27 -4.19 8.93 7.45
N HIS A 28 -3.81 10.20 7.30
CA HIS A 28 -3.74 10.85 5.99
C HIS A 28 -2.71 10.19 5.08
N PHE A 29 -1.50 9.92 5.59
CA PHE A 29 -0.45 9.24 4.83
C PHE A 29 -0.81 7.78 4.53
N SER A 30 -1.38 7.04 5.48
CA SER A 30 -1.84 5.65 5.30
C SER A 30 -2.80 5.53 4.11
N LYS A 31 -3.80 6.42 4.03
CA LYS A 31 -4.76 6.46 2.91
C LYS A 31 -4.09 6.74 1.55
N GLN A 32 -3.11 7.65 1.52
CA GLN A 32 -2.39 7.99 0.29
C GLN A 32 -1.45 6.88 -0.17
N LEU A 33 -0.78 6.19 0.76
CA LEU A 33 0.06 5.04 0.49
C LEU A 33 -0.77 3.87 -0.04
N ILE A 34 -1.87 3.51 0.60
CA ILE A 34 -2.76 2.42 0.14
C ILE A 34 -3.26 2.71 -1.28
N ARG A 35 -3.74 3.93 -1.55
CA ARG A 35 -4.25 4.29 -2.89
C ARG A 35 -3.18 4.16 -3.98
N SER A 36 -1.99 4.69 -3.74
CA SER A 36 -0.91 4.69 -4.74
C SER A 36 -0.24 3.33 -4.90
N GLY A 37 -0.04 2.59 -3.80
CA GLY A 37 0.70 1.33 -3.80
C GLY A 37 -0.13 0.09 -4.17
N THR A 38 -1.47 0.13 -4.04
CA THR A 38 -2.34 -0.99 -4.45
C THR A 38 -2.89 -0.87 -5.88
N SER A 39 -2.79 0.32 -6.50
CA SER A 39 -3.20 0.54 -7.90
C SER A 39 -2.51 -0.43 -8.90
N PRO A 40 -1.21 -0.75 -8.78
CA PRO A 40 -0.54 -1.66 -9.71
C PRO A 40 -0.94 -3.14 -9.57
N ALA A 41 -1.38 -3.56 -8.38
CA ALA A 41 -1.89 -4.93 -8.15
C ALA A 41 -3.33 -5.09 -8.62
N PHE A 42 -4.18 -4.07 -8.44
CA PHE A 42 -5.57 -4.13 -8.92
C PHE A 42 -5.68 -3.98 -10.45
N GLN A 43 -4.76 -3.22 -11.08
CA GLN A 43 -4.76 -3.00 -12.53
C GLN A 43 -4.30 -4.24 -13.34
N GLN A 44 -3.77 -5.28 -12.69
CA GLN A 44 -3.31 -6.52 -13.33
C GLN A 44 -4.03 -7.78 -12.81
N ALA A 45 -5.15 -7.61 -12.10
CA ALA A 45 -6.05 -8.70 -11.72
C ALA A 45 -7.16 -8.90 -12.77
#